data_AF-S0NSQ6-F1
#
_entry.id   AF-S0NSQ6-F1
#
_cell.length_a   1.000
_cell.length_b   1.000
_cell.length_c   1.000
_cell.angle_alpha   90.00
_cell.angle_beta   90.00
_cell.angle_gamma   90.00
#
_symmetry.space_group_name_H-M   'P 1'
#
loop_
_entity.id
_entity.type
_entity.pdbx_description
1 polymer ?
#
loop_
_entity_poly.entity_id
_entity_poly.type
_entity_poly.pdbx_seq_one_letter_code
_entity_poly.pdbx_strand_id
1 'polypeptide(L)'
;MILDILSLFITVLASIYLALLVSVLLLMLFFHMKRIIQHMDEGKWIAYFNTIKAKGLMMRMMVSFFVSLVLIAVFNTYVLWQGNMMYGGLLVACGVFHILFKLYTKKAAYAEKIKNQFPK
;
A
#
# COMPACT_ATOMS: atom_id res chain seq x y z
N MET A 1 -27.18 13.17 -10.63
CA MET A 1 -26.91 11.74 -10.90
C MET A 1 -25.53 11.52 -11.55
N ILE A 2 -25.29 11.99 -12.78
CA ILE A 2 -23.98 11.78 -13.44
C ILE A 2 -22.82 12.45 -12.68
N LEU A 3 -23.02 13.69 -12.22
CA LEU A 3 -22.03 14.41 -11.42
C LEU A 3 -21.74 13.73 -10.08
N ASP A 4 -22.75 13.13 -9.44
CA ASP A 4 -22.58 12.43 -8.16
C ASP A 4 -21.77 11.14 -8.34
N ILE A 5 -22.06 10.38 -9.40
CA ILE A 5 -21.30 9.18 -9.78
C ILE A 5 -19.86 9.55 -10.11
N LEU A 6 -19.65 10.63 -10.85
CA LEU A 6 -18.32 11.12 -11.20
C LEU A 6 -17.54 11.56 -9.95
N SER A 7 -18.20 12.29 -9.05
CA SER A 7 -17.61 12.69 -7.77
C SER A 7 -17.20 11.47 -6.95
N LEU A 8 -18.09 10.48 -6.81
CA LEU A 8 -17.79 9.24 -6.09
C LEU A 8 -16.58 8.52 -6.70
N PHE A 9 -16.52 8.42 -8.03
CA PHE A 9 -15.40 7.81 -8.73
C PHE A 9 -14.08 8.55 -8.48
N ILE A 10 -14.09 9.88 -8.59
CA ILE A 10 -12.91 10.71 -8.32
C ILE A 10 -12.46 10.56 -6.86
N THR A 11 -13.40 10.59 -5.90
CA THR A 11 -13.09 10.40 -4.48
C THR A 11 -12.46 9.04 -4.22
N VAL A 12 -13.00 7.97 -4.82
CA VAL A 12 -12.45 6.62 -4.70
C VAL A 12 -11.04 6.56 -5.27
N LEU A 13 -10.83 7.09 -6.48
CA LEU A 13 -9.53 7.11 -7.14
C LEU A 13 -8.50 7.90 -6.31
N ALA A 14 -8.83 9.13 -5.95
CA ALA A 14 -7.98 10.00 -5.14
C ALA A 14 -7.61 9.35 -3.81
N SER A 15 -8.57 8.69 -3.15
CA SER A 15 -8.36 7.97 -1.89
C SER A 15 -7.40 6.80 -2.02
N ILE A 16 -7.44 6.04 -3.12
CA ILE A 16 -6.50 4.94 -3.36
C ILE A 16 -5.07 5.48 -3.55
N TYR A 17 -4.90 6.57 -4.31
CA TYR A 17 -3.59 7.19 -4.49
C TYR A 17 -3.06 7.83 -3.20
N LEU A 18 -3.95 8.45 -2.42
CA LEU A 18 -3.61 8.97 -1.10
C LEU A 18 -3.19 7.83 -0.17
N ALA A 19 -3.87 6.68 -0.21
CA ALA A 19 -3.49 5.48 0.55
C ALA A 19 -2.12 4.96 0.16
N LEU A 20 -1.78 4.94 -1.14
CA LEU A 20 -0.44 4.60 -1.61
C LEU A 20 0.61 5.54 -1.02
N LEU A 21 0.40 6.85 -1.07
CA LEU A 21 1.32 7.83 -0.51
C LEU A 21 1.48 7.66 1.01
N VAL A 22 0.37 7.59 1.75
CA VAL A 22 0.38 7.40 3.21
C VAL A 22 1.02 6.07 3.59
N SER A 23 0.88 5.03 2.78
CA SER A 23 1.53 3.73 3.04
C SER A 23 3.05 3.80 3.03
N VAL A 24 3.63 4.61 2.15
CA VAL A 24 5.08 4.82 2.10
C VAL A 24 5.53 5.59 3.33
N LEU A 25 4.77 6.62 3.74
CA LEU A 25 5.04 7.36 4.97
C LEU A 25 4.96 6.46 6.22
N LEU A 26 3.93 5.62 6.33
CA LEU A 26 3.79 4.66 7.43
C LEU A 26 4.94 3.66 7.46
N LEU A 27 5.38 3.16 6.30
CA LEU A 27 6.50 2.23 6.21
C LEU A 27 7.82 2.90 6.64
N MET A 28 8.07 4.14 6.20
CA MET A 28 9.24 4.91 6.61
C MET A 28 9.21 5.19 8.12
N LEU A 29 8.06 5.60 8.65
CA LEU A 29 7.86 5.81 10.08
C LEU A 29 8.11 4.52 10.87
N PHE A 30 7.60 3.39 10.39
CA PHE A 30 7.85 2.07 10.99
C PHE A 30 9.35 1.75 11.04
N PHE A 31 10.09 1.96 9.95
CA PHE A 31 11.53 1.73 9.93
C PHE A 31 12.29 2.69 10.84
N HIS A 32 11.89 3.96 10.86
CA HIS A 32 12.49 4.95 11.74
C HIS A 32 12.29 4.60 13.21
N MET A 33 11.06 4.31 13.63
CA MET A 33 10.73 3.86 14.99
C MET A 33 11.49 2.60 15.36
N LYS A 34 11.53 1.61 14.45
CA LYS A 34 12.26 0.36 14.70
C LYS A 34 13.75 0.60 14.90
N ARG A 35 14.37 1.45 14.08
CA ARG A 35 15.79 1.78 14.19
C ARG A 35 16.11 2.45 15.53
N ILE A 36 15.25 3.38 15.97
CA ILE A 36 15.41 4.08 17.25
C ILE A 36 15.20 3.13 18.43
N ILE A 37 14.07 2.43 18.48
CA ILE A 37 13.67 1.57 19.60
C ILE A 37 14.66 0.42 19.80
N GLN A 38 15.20 -0.13 18.71
CA GLN A 38 16.12 -1.27 18.77
C GLN A 38 17.61 -0.84 18.78
N HIS A 39 17.89 0.47 18.86
CA HIS A 39 19.25 1.02 18.82
C HIS A 39 20.13 0.34 17.76
N MET A 40 19.60 0.23 16.55
CA MET A 40 20.25 -0.52 15.46
C MET A 40 21.42 0.29 14.91
N ASP A 41 22.63 -0.23 15.14
CA ASP A 41 23.83 0.15 14.38
C ASP A 41 23.70 -0.25 12.90
N GLU A 42 24.61 0.24 12.06
CA GLU A 42 24.59 -0.02 10.62
C GLU A 42 24.70 -1.52 10.29
N GLY A 43 25.49 -2.28 11.06
CA GLY A 43 25.67 -3.71 10.87
C GLY A 43 24.39 -4.50 11.13
N LYS A 44 23.68 -4.21 12.23
CA LYS A 44 22.38 -4.79 12.58
C LYS A 44 21.30 -4.38 11.59
N TRP A 45 21.36 -3.16 11.06
CA TRP A 45 20.43 -2.68 10.04
C TRP A 45 20.58 -3.44 8.72
N ILE A 46 21.82 -3.65 8.27
CA ILE A 46 22.13 -4.46 7.08
C ILE A 46 21.73 -5.92 7.32
N ALA A 47 22.06 -6.48 8.49
CA ALA A 47 21.68 -7.85 8.85
C ALA A 47 20.16 -8.04 8.82
N TYR A 48 19.40 -7.08 9.35
CA TYR A 48 17.94 -7.09 9.31
C TYR A 48 17.38 -7.13 7.88
N PHE A 49 17.90 -6.29 6.97
CA PHE A 49 17.47 -6.30 5.57
C PHE A 49 17.85 -7.59 4.84
N ASN A 50 19.01 -8.16 5.16
CA ASN A 50 19.44 -9.46 4.65
C ASN A 50 18.54 -10.61 5.15
N THR A 51 18.02 -10.52 6.38
CA THR A 51 17.07 -11.49 6.93
C THR A 51 15.71 -11.40 6.24
N ILE A 52 15.12 -10.20 6.13
CA ILE A 52 13.76 -10.05 5.58
C ILE A 52 13.73 -10.22 4.05
N LYS A 53 14.82 -9.89 3.36
CA LYS A 53 14.95 -9.89 1.89
C LYS A 53 13.86 -9.05 1.20
N ALA A 54 13.84 -9.09 -0.13
CA ALA A 54 12.83 -8.39 -0.93
C ALA A 54 11.39 -8.83 -0.61
N LYS A 55 11.17 -10.13 -0.34
CA LYS A 55 9.85 -10.67 0.00
C LYS A 55 9.29 -10.08 1.29
N GLY A 56 10.10 -9.96 2.34
CA GLY A 56 9.68 -9.39 3.62
C GLY A 56 9.43 -7.89 3.53
N LEU A 57 10.24 -7.15 2.74
CA LEU A 57 9.99 -5.74 2.47
C LEU A 57 8.66 -5.54 1.72
N MET A 58 8.41 -6.34 0.68
CA MET A 58 7.16 -6.29 -0.09
C MET A 58 5.94 -6.56 0.79
N MET A 59 6.01 -7.56 1.68
CA MET A 59 4.92 -7.85 2.62
C MET A 59 4.64 -6.67 3.55
N ARG A 60 5.68 -6.04 4.13
CA ARG A 60 5.51 -4.86 4.99
C ARG A 60 4.90 -3.69 4.24
N MET A 61 5.28 -3.49 2.98
CA MET A 61 4.69 -2.47 2.12
C MET A 61 3.20 -2.76 1.84
N MET A 62 2.84 -4.01 1.55
CA MET A 62 1.42 -4.41 1.38
C MET A 62 0.61 -4.18 2.65
N VAL A 63 1.12 -4.60 3.82
CA VAL A 63 0.45 -4.36 5.10
C VAL A 63 0.27 -2.88 5.35
N SER A 64 1.31 -2.07 5.14
CA SER A 64 1.23 -0.61 5.30
C SER A 64 0.18 -0.01 4.36
N PHE A 65 0.07 -0.51 3.14
CA PHE A 65 -0.97 -0.09 2.20
C PHE A 65 -2.38 -0.45 2.68
N PHE A 66 -2.62 -1.69 3.14
CA PHE A 66 -3.92 -2.08 3.65
C PHE A 66 -4.33 -1.26 4.88
N VAL A 67 -3.40 -1.00 5.80
CA VAL A 67 -3.63 -0.14 6.96
C VAL A 67 -4.03 1.28 6.51
N SER A 68 -3.25 1.90 5.61
CA SER A 68 -3.60 3.21 5.05
C SER A 68 -4.96 3.22 4.37
N LEU A 69 -5.26 2.20 3.57
CA LEU A 69 -6.50 2.09 2.82
C LEU A 69 -7.71 2.02 3.76
N VAL A 70 -7.61 1.21 4.84
CA VAL A 70 -8.68 1.11 5.84
C VAL A 70 -8.85 2.44 6.59
N LEU A 71 -7.75 3.08 7.01
CA LEU A 71 -7.83 4.38 7.69
C LEU A 71 -8.51 5.44 6.82
N ILE A 72 -8.15 5.51 5.54
CA ILE A 72 -8.76 6.44 4.59
C ILE A 72 -10.21 6.07 4.28
N ALA A 73 -10.53 4.78 4.18
CA ALA A 73 -11.92 4.35 3.96
C ALA A 73 -12.81 4.70 5.15
N VAL A 74 -12.33 4.49 6.37
CA VAL A 74 -13.00 4.91 7.60
C VAL A 74 -13.19 6.43 7.60
N PHE A 75 -12.13 7.19 7.33
CA PHE A 75 -12.19 8.66 7.27
C PHE A 75 -13.22 9.15 6.25
N ASN A 76 -13.17 8.66 5.00
CA ASN A 76 -14.12 9.06 3.96
C ASN A 76 -15.56 8.66 4.31
N THR A 77 -15.76 7.50 4.93
CA THR A 77 -17.08 7.03 5.33
C THR A 77 -17.73 8.02 6.29
N TYR A 78 -17.02 8.44 7.33
CA TYR A 78 -17.58 9.35 8.33
C TYR A 78 -17.58 10.81 7.88
N VAL A 79 -16.59 11.27 7.10
CA VAL A 79 -16.43 12.69 6.75
C VAL A 79 -17.17 13.06 5.46
N LEU A 80 -17.05 12.25 4.41
CA LEU A 80 -17.62 12.57 3.09
C LEU A 80 -18.95 11.87 2.83
N TRP A 81 -19.09 10.64 3.32
CA TRP A 81 -20.24 9.78 3.01
C TRP A 81 -21.24 9.65 4.15
N GLN A 82 -21.15 10.52 5.17
CA GLN A 82 -22.13 10.64 6.25
C GLN A 82 -22.45 9.30 6.96
N GLY A 83 -21.44 8.43 7.08
CA GLY A 83 -21.57 7.12 7.71
C GLY A 83 -22.01 5.99 6.78
N ASN A 84 -22.15 6.23 5.47
CA ASN A 84 -22.54 5.19 4.52
C ASN A 84 -21.40 4.16 4.30
N MET A 85 -21.50 3.05 5.02
CA MET A 85 -20.53 1.95 5.00
C MET A 85 -20.41 1.26 3.63
N MET A 86 -21.41 1.35 2.74
CA MET A 86 -21.33 0.75 1.40
C MET A 86 -20.22 1.39 0.58
N TYR A 87 -20.08 2.71 0.63
CA TYR A 87 -19.03 3.42 -0.10
C TYR A 87 -17.64 3.18 0.51
N GLY A 88 -17.57 3.03 1.85
CA GLY A 88 -16.37 2.56 2.54
C GLY A 88 -15.91 1.18 2.08
N GLY A 89 -16.84 0.22 2.06
CA GLY A 89 -16.58 -1.14 1.58
C GLY A 89 -16.19 -1.17 0.10
N LEU A 90 -16.85 -0.36 -0.74
CA LEU A 90 -16.51 -0.21 -2.15
C LEU A 90 -15.08 0.30 -2.33
N LEU A 91 -14.67 1.33 -1.58
CA LEU A 91 -13.31 1.87 -1.63
C LEU A 91 -12.26 0.82 -1.25
N VAL A 92 -12.51 0.03 -0.20
CA VAL A 92 -11.61 -1.06 0.20
C VAL A 92 -11.52 -2.11 -0.91
N ALA A 93 -12.67 -2.55 -1.46
CA ALA A 93 -12.70 -3.52 -2.55
C ALA A 93 -11.94 -3.03 -3.80
N CYS A 94 -12.14 -1.77 -4.20
CA CYS A 94 -11.43 -1.14 -5.30
C CYS A 94 -9.92 -1.03 -5.02
N GLY A 95 -9.51 -0.67 -3.81
CA GLY A 95 -8.11 -0.59 -3.43
C GLY A 95 -7.41 -1.95 -3.42
N VAL A 96 -8.07 -2.99 -2.90
CA VAL A 96 -7.57 -4.38 -2.94
C VAL A 96 -7.44 -4.83 -4.40
N PHE A 97 -8.49 -4.63 -5.21
CA PHE A 97 -8.49 -4.97 -6.61
C PHE A 97 -7.39 -4.26 -7.38
N HIS A 98 -7.16 -2.96 -7.14
CA HIS A 98 -6.09 -2.18 -7.78
C HIS A 98 -4.71 -2.80 -7.55
N ILE A 99 -4.40 -3.21 -6.32
CA ILE A 99 -3.12 -3.87 -6.01
C ILE A 99 -3.04 -5.26 -6.63
N LEU A 100 -4.07 -6.10 -6.47
CA LEU A 100 -4.06 -7.46 -7.03
C LEU A 100 -3.94 -7.45 -8.56
N PHE A 101 -4.68 -6.56 -9.23
CA PHE A 101 -4.61 -6.40 -10.68
C PHE A 101 -3.22 -5.94 -11.12
N LYS A 102 -2.61 -4.99 -10.40
CA LYS A 102 -1.25 -4.52 -10.69
C LYS A 102 -0.20 -5.61 -10.48
N LEU A 103 -0.36 -6.45 -9.45
CA LEU A 103 0.52 -7.58 -9.20
C LEU A 103 0.38 -8.64 -10.28
N TYR A 104 -0.84 -8.97 -10.68
CA TYR A 104 -1.12 -9.95 -11.72
C TYR A 104 -0.55 -9.50 -13.08
N THR A 105 -0.87 -8.29 -13.50
CA THR A 105 -0.41 -7.72 -14.79
C THR A 105 1.11 -7.55 -14.85
N LYS A 106 1.74 -7.12 -13.74
CA LYS A 106 3.20 -6.94 -13.72
C LYS A 106 3.98 -8.22 -13.41
N LYS A 107 3.32 -9.33 -13.04
CA LYS A 107 3.98 -10.61 -12.74
C LYS A 107 4.86 -11.08 -13.90
N ALA A 108 4.36 -10.98 -15.13
CA ALA A 108 5.10 -11.35 -16.34
C ALA A 108 6.34 -10.44 -16.56
N ALA A 109 6.16 -9.12 -16.41
CA ALA A 109 7.25 -8.15 -16.56
C ALA A 109 8.34 -8.28 -15.46
N TYR A 110 7.96 -8.65 -14.24
CA TYR A 110 8.93 -8.92 -13.17
C TYR A 110 9.72 -10.22 -13.42
N ALA A 111 9.06 -11.27 -13.92
CA ALA A 111 9.72 -12.53 -14.26
C ALA A 111 10.76 -12.35 -15.38
N GLU A 112 10.46 -11.53 -16.38
CA GLU A 112 11.36 -11.24 -17.49
C GLU A 112 12.58 -10.42 -17.07
N LYS A 113 12.39 -9.40 -16.21
CA LYS A 113 13.51 -8.60 -15.66
C LYS A 113 14.47 -9.42 -14.80
N ILE A 114 13.95 -10.37 -14.02
CA ILE A 114 14.78 -11.28 -13.19
C ILE A 114 15.61 -12.21 -14.09
N LYS A 115 15.02 -12.72 -15.18
CA LYS A 115 15.73 -13.60 -16.14
C LYS A 115 16.86 -12.86 -16.87
N ASN A 116 16.67 -11.57 -17.19
CA ASN A 116 17.66 -10.78 -17.90
C ASN A 116 18.77 -10.18 -17.00
N GLN A 117 18.58 -10.11 -15.68
CA GLN A 117 19.61 -9.66 -14.72
C GLN A 117 20.52 -10.77 -14.20
N PHE A 118 20.14 -12.04 -14.37
CA PHE A 118 20.97 -13.20 -14.04
C PHE A 118 20.99 -14.19 -15.22
N PRO A 119 21.70 -13.87 -16.32
CA PRO A 119 21.95 -14.84 -17.37
C PRO A 119 22.72 -16.03 -16.76
N LYS A 120 22.24 -17.25 -17.04
CA LYS A 120 22.93 -18.49 -16.70
C LYS A 120 24.23 -18.61 -17.50
#